data_AF-A0A432JFR3-F1
#
_entry.id   AF-A0A432JFR3-F1
#
_cell.length_a   1.000
_cell.length_b   1.000
_cell.length_c   1.000
_cell.angle_alpha   90.00
_cell.angle_beta   90.00
_cell.angle_gamma   90.00
#
_symmetry.space_group_name_H-M   'P 1'
#
loop_
_entity.id
_entity.type
_entity.pdbx_description
1 polymer ?
#
loop_
_entity_poly.entity_id
_entity_poly.type
_entity_poly.pdbx_seq_one_letter_code
_entity_poly.pdbx_strand_id
1 'polypeptide(L)'
;TFPKAKYYVQEKCWEEACNPNERCHGSHRAENFLPIEERGQLELLDGDTEIMPGLNVIVTDGHAQGHQMVMFNHGGERIVFLGDIVPTPHHLNLVAISAFDSSPEKTLEQKRDLLSEAERKGWLLVFSHGHDVKAGYLERRGEMGYLRPVDL
;
A
#
# COMPACT_ATOMS: atom_id res chain seq x y z
N THR A 1 -20.64 2.38 -6.45
CA THR A 1 -19.75 2.25 -7.62
C THR A 1 -19.44 3.62 -8.18
N PHE A 2 -18.29 3.82 -8.81
CA PHE A 2 -17.90 5.09 -9.43
C PHE A 2 -17.94 4.94 -10.97
N PRO A 3 -19.06 5.30 -11.65
CA PRO A 3 -19.31 4.91 -13.05
C PRO A 3 -18.42 5.61 -14.08
N LYS A 4 -17.62 6.61 -13.67
CA LYS A 4 -16.70 7.36 -14.53
C LYS A 4 -15.23 7.21 -14.13
N ALA A 5 -14.94 6.41 -13.10
CA ALA A 5 -13.58 6.21 -12.63
C ALA A 5 -12.83 5.21 -13.52
N LYS A 6 -11.51 5.37 -13.62
CA LYS A 6 -10.59 4.30 -14.01
C LYS A 6 -10.02 3.66 -12.75
N TYR A 7 -9.83 2.35 -12.77
CA TYR A 7 -9.29 1.57 -11.67
C TYR A 7 -7.94 1.00 -12.11
N TYR A 8 -6.88 1.46 -11.46
CA TYR A 8 -5.52 1.04 -11.76
C TYR A 8 -5.11 -0.06 -10.79
N VAL A 9 -4.75 -1.23 -11.32
CA VAL A 9 -4.42 -2.42 -10.51
C VAL A 9 -3.21 -3.11 -11.12
N GLN A 10 -2.27 -3.56 -10.32
CA GLN A 10 -1.19 -4.42 -10.81
C GLN A 10 -1.75 -5.72 -11.39
N GLU A 11 -1.31 -6.10 -12.58
CA GLU A 11 -1.74 -7.31 -13.29
C GLU A 11 -1.66 -8.55 -12.40
N LYS A 12 -0.54 -8.72 -11.70
CA LYS A 12 -0.33 -9.84 -10.77
C LYS A 12 -1.35 -9.88 -9.62
N CYS A 13 -1.77 -8.72 -9.12
CA CYS A 13 -2.77 -8.65 -8.05
C CYS A 13 -4.16 -9.01 -8.59
N TRP A 14 -4.46 -8.60 -9.83
CA TRP A 14 -5.70 -8.97 -10.51
C TRP A 14 -5.76 -10.48 -10.80
N GLU A 15 -4.67 -11.07 -11.28
CA GLU A 15 -4.56 -12.51 -11.54
C GLU A 15 -4.76 -13.33 -10.26
N GLU A 16 -4.13 -12.94 -9.15
CA GLU A 16 -4.31 -13.56 -7.83
C GLU A 16 -5.76 -13.45 -7.35
N ALA A 17 -6.38 -12.28 -7.53
CA ALA A 17 -7.78 -12.05 -7.18
C ALA A 17 -8.75 -12.92 -8.00
N CYS A 18 -8.47 -13.13 -9.29
CA CYS A 18 -9.26 -13.98 -10.19
C CYS A 18 -9.06 -15.48 -9.91
N ASN A 19 -7.90 -15.87 -9.37
CA ASN A 19 -7.53 -17.26 -9.12
C ASN A 19 -7.02 -17.45 -7.69
N PRO A 20 -7.85 -17.16 -6.67
CA PRO A 20 -7.39 -17.15 -5.29
C PRO A 20 -7.15 -18.58 -4.78
N ASN A 21 -6.07 -18.77 -4.03
CA ASN A 21 -5.88 -19.98 -3.24
C ASN A 21 -6.80 -19.98 -1.99
N GLU A 22 -6.75 -21.06 -1.21
CA GLU A 22 -7.60 -21.29 -0.03
C GLU A 22 -7.45 -20.21 1.06
N ARG A 23 -6.29 -19.55 1.16
CA ARG A 23 -6.07 -18.44 2.10
C ARG A 23 -6.80 -17.17 1.65
N CYS A 24 -6.78 -16.90 0.35
CA CYS A 24 -7.25 -15.64 -0.23
C CYS A 24 -8.71 -15.72 -0.73
N HIS A 25 -9.29 -16.92 -0.86
CA HIS A 25 -10.62 -17.15 -1.44
C HIS A 25 -11.74 -16.39 -0.71
N GLY A 26 -11.68 -16.27 0.63
CA GLY A 26 -12.67 -15.53 1.40
C GLY A 26 -12.64 -14.02 1.17
N SER A 27 -11.49 -13.48 0.78
CA SER A 27 -11.26 -12.04 0.61
C SER A 27 -11.53 -11.58 -0.83
N HIS A 28 -11.32 -12.44 -1.82
CA HIS A 28 -11.46 -12.09 -3.25
C HIS A 28 -12.79 -12.57 -3.83
N ARG A 29 -13.87 -11.87 -3.49
CA ARG A 29 -15.20 -12.14 -4.05
C ARG A 29 -15.31 -11.52 -5.44
N ALA A 30 -15.43 -12.36 -6.46
CA ALA A 30 -15.53 -11.97 -7.87
C ALA A 30 -16.57 -10.86 -8.13
N GLU A 31 -17.73 -10.94 -7.49
CA GLU A 31 -18.80 -9.93 -7.61
C GLU A 31 -18.40 -8.51 -7.17
N ASN A 32 -17.33 -8.37 -6.38
CA ASN A 32 -16.85 -7.07 -5.92
C ASN A 32 -15.96 -6.37 -6.95
N PHE A 33 -15.28 -7.11 -7.83
CA PHE A 33 -14.24 -6.54 -8.70
C PHE A 33 -14.41 -6.86 -10.20
N LEU A 34 -14.95 -8.02 -10.60
CA LEU A 34 -15.20 -8.32 -12.02
C LEU A 34 -16.05 -7.26 -12.75
N PRO A 35 -17.07 -6.62 -12.11
CA PRO A 35 -17.81 -5.56 -12.78
C PRO A 35 -16.98 -4.35 -13.22
N ILE A 36 -15.76 -4.19 -12.70
CA ILE A 36 -14.83 -3.13 -13.13
C ILE A 36 -14.28 -3.45 -14.53
N GLU A 37 -13.89 -4.70 -14.77
CA GLU A 37 -13.43 -5.19 -16.07
C GLU A 37 -14.57 -5.22 -17.09
N GLU A 38 -15.73 -5.79 -16.71
CA GLU A 38 -16.92 -5.88 -17.59
C GLU A 38 -17.39 -4.51 -18.10
N ARG A 39 -17.12 -3.44 -17.34
CA ARG A 39 -17.46 -2.06 -17.69
C ARG A 39 -16.33 -1.33 -18.44
N GLY A 40 -15.20 -1.98 -18.70
CA GLY A 40 -14.03 -1.39 -19.34
C GLY A 40 -13.38 -0.29 -18.50
N GLN A 41 -13.51 -0.36 -17.17
CA GLN A 41 -12.96 0.63 -16.24
C GLN A 41 -11.60 0.21 -15.65
N LEU A 42 -11.15 -1.03 -15.90
CA LEU A 42 -9.89 -1.58 -15.41
C LEU A 42 -8.72 -1.16 -16.31
N GLU A 43 -7.64 -0.72 -15.68
CA GLU A 43 -6.35 -0.50 -16.32
C GLU A 43 -5.29 -1.29 -15.55
N LEU A 44 -4.75 -2.33 -16.20
CA LEU A 44 -3.73 -3.20 -15.61
C LEU A 44 -2.35 -2.55 -15.75
N LEU A 45 -1.56 -2.68 -14.69
CA LEU A 45 -0.21 -2.17 -14.58
C LEU A 45 0.80 -3.31 -14.42
N ASP A 46 2.02 -3.11 -14.89
CA ASP A 46 3.15 -4.01 -14.64
C ASP A 46 4.32 -3.20 -14.06
N GLY A 47 4.32 -3.09 -12.73
CA GLY A 47 5.35 -2.39 -11.97
C GLY A 47 4.99 -0.96 -11.57
N ASP A 48 6.02 -0.25 -11.09
CA ASP A 48 5.92 1.13 -10.65
C ASP A 48 5.47 2.03 -11.80
N THR A 49 4.43 2.84 -11.56
CA THR A 49 3.81 3.64 -12.61
C THR A 49 3.40 5.02 -12.09
N GLU A 50 3.69 6.07 -12.86
CA GLU A 50 3.10 7.40 -12.65
C GLU A 50 1.73 7.45 -13.35
N ILE A 51 0.65 7.57 -12.57
CA ILE A 51 -0.73 7.59 -13.08
C ILE A 51 -1.09 8.96 -13.64
N MET A 52 -0.63 10.02 -12.96
CA MET A 52 -0.74 11.41 -13.38
C MET A 52 0.36 12.21 -12.67
N PRO A 53 0.70 13.43 -13.12
CA PRO A 53 1.81 14.19 -12.54
C PRO A 53 1.78 14.25 -11.02
N GLY A 54 2.80 13.64 -10.39
CA GLY A 54 2.94 13.57 -8.94
C GLY A 54 2.23 12.39 -8.25
N LEU A 55 1.28 11.73 -8.89
CA LEU A 55 0.59 10.54 -8.36
C LEU A 55 1.20 9.26 -8.94
N ASN A 56 1.93 8.55 -8.08
CA ASN A 56 2.64 7.33 -8.43
C ASN A 56 2.04 6.17 -7.66
N VAL A 57 2.12 4.99 -8.27
CA VAL A 57 1.92 3.72 -7.59
C VAL A 57 3.20 2.94 -7.61
N ILE A 58 3.56 2.36 -6.47
CA ILE A 58 4.83 1.66 -6.28
C ILE A 58 4.51 0.25 -5.79
N VAL A 59 5.01 -0.75 -6.51
CA VAL A 59 4.82 -2.15 -6.15
C VAL A 59 5.63 -2.45 -4.89
N THR A 60 4.96 -3.10 -3.93
CA THR A 60 5.53 -3.47 -2.64
C THR A 60 5.37 -4.95 -2.34
N ASP A 61 4.58 -5.70 -3.11
CA ASP A 61 4.36 -7.14 -2.87
C ASP A 61 4.05 -7.42 -1.37
N GLY A 62 4.51 -8.55 -0.83
CA GLY A 62 4.48 -8.87 0.59
C GLY A 62 3.09 -9.28 1.05
N HIS A 63 2.20 -8.31 1.19
CA HIS A 63 0.81 -8.52 1.57
C HIS A 63 0.07 -9.42 0.57
N ALA A 64 0.18 -9.09 -0.71
CA ALA A 64 -0.32 -9.87 -1.84
C ALA A 64 0.65 -9.71 -3.02
N GLN A 65 0.61 -10.62 -3.99
CA GLN A 65 1.39 -10.45 -5.20
C GLN A 65 0.89 -9.22 -5.97
N GLY A 66 1.78 -8.29 -6.32
CA GLY A 66 1.38 -7.03 -6.95
C GLY A 66 0.69 -6.05 -5.99
N HIS A 67 0.73 -6.25 -4.67
CA HIS A 67 0.32 -5.20 -3.74
C HIS A 67 1.12 -3.91 -4.03
N GLN A 68 0.43 -2.78 -4.05
CA GLN A 68 0.99 -1.48 -4.40
C GLN A 68 0.63 -0.43 -3.35
N MET A 69 1.56 0.46 -3.05
CA MET A 69 1.29 1.69 -2.30
C MET A 69 1.02 2.84 -3.27
N VAL A 70 0.38 3.91 -2.77
CA VAL A 70 0.13 5.13 -3.54
C VAL A 70 0.97 6.27 -2.97
N MET A 71 1.77 6.91 -3.81
CA MET A 71 2.64 8.02 -3.45
C MET A 71 2.20 9.28 -4.19
N PHE A 72 1.94 10.34 -3.43
CA PHE A 72 1.66 11.67 -3.96
C PHE A 72 2.82 12.61 -3.66
N ASN A 73 3.36 13.21 -4.72
CA ASN A 73 4.43 14.20 -4.66
C ASN A 73 3.88 15.53 -5.16
N HIS A 74 3.89 16.56 -4.31
CA HIS A 74 3.51 17.91 -4.71
C HIS A 74 4.41 18.95 -4.04
N GLY A 75 5.14 19.71 -4.86
CA GLY A 75 6.16 20.63 -4.36
C GLY A 75 7.22 19.89 -3.55
N GLY A 76 7.40 20.28 -2.29
CA GLY A 76 8.33 19.63 -1.36
C GLY A 76 7.72 18.48 -0.56
N GLU A 77 6.40 18.28 -0.63
CA GLU A 77 5.69 17.31 0.20
C GLU A 77 5.57 15.95 -0.49
N ARG A 78 5.71 14.89 0.31
CA ARG A 78 5.58 13.50 -0.10
C ARG A 78 4.63 12.81 0.86
N ILE A 79 3.50 12.36 0.33
CA ILE A 79 2.46 11.66 1.08
C ILE A 79 2.39 10.24 0.52
N VAL A 80 2.41 9.25 1.39
CA VAL A 80 2.29 7.85 0.99
C VAL A 80 1.10 7.21 1.70
N PHE A 81 0.17 6.68 0.93
CA PHE A 81 -0.83 5.75 1.41
C PHE A 81 -0.26 4.34 1.31
N LEU A 82 0.01 3.75 2.46
CA LEU A 82 0.82 2.53 2.58
C LEU A 82 0.10 1.28 2.11
N GLY A 83 -1.24 1.29 2.06
CA GLY A 83 -2.00 0.05 1.96
C GLY A 83 -1.63 -0.87 3.12
N ASP A 84 -1.52 -2.16 2.83
CA ASP A 84 -1.38 -3.19 3.85
C ASP A 84 0.07 -3.64 4.06
N ILE A 85 1.04 -2.98 3.42
CA ILE A 85 2.47 -3.20 3.71
C ILE A 85 2.84 -2.71 5.12
N VAL A 86 2.16 -1.65 5.59
CA VAL A 86 2.21 -1.14 6.97
C VAL A 86 0.79 -0.66 7.30
N PRO A 87 -0.12 -1.58 7.67
CA PRO A 87 -1.55 -1.26 7.74
C PRO A 87 -1.88 -0.34 8.92
N THR A 88 -1.09 -0.40 10.00
CA THR A 88 -1.29 0.44 11.20
C THR A 88 0.05 0.93 11.76
N PRO A 89 0.07 1.96 12.63
CA PRO A 89 1.26 2.39 13.34
C PRO A 89 1.99 1.27 14.10
N HIS A 90 1.26 0.25 14.57
CA HIS A 90 1.85 -0.90 15.27
C HIS A 90 2.71 -1.78 14.37
N HIS A 91 2.56 -1.66 13.05
CA HIS A 91 3.36 -2.38 12.06
C HIS A 91 4.62 -1.61 11.63
N LEU A 92 4.92 -0.44 12.24
CA LEU A 92 6.18 0.28 11.98
C LEU A 92 7.41 -0.49 12.47
N ASN A 93 7.25 -1.35 13.48
CA ASN A 93 8.31 -2.28 13.84
C ASN A 93 8.50 -3.28 12.68
N LEU A 94 9.73 -3.42 12.17
CA LEU A 94 10.04 -4.28 11.04
C LEU A 94 9.54 -5.71 11.24
N VAL A 95 9.69 -6.27 12.45
CA VAL A 95 9.28 -7.66 12.75
C VAL A 95 7.76 -7.82 12.94
N ALA A 96 7.01 -6.72 13.09
CA ALA A 96 5.56 -6.76 13.22
C ALA A 96 4.92 -6.86 11.83
N ILE A 97 4.62 -8.08 11.40
CA ILE A 97 4.07 -8.40 10.09
C ILE A 97 2.66 -8.96 10.25
N SER A 98 1.74 -8.56 9.38
CA SER A 98 0.36 -9.02 9.42
C SER A 98 0.28 -10.52 9.12
N ALA A 99 -0.57 -11.23 9.85
CA ALA A 99 -0.83 -12.65 9.60
C ALA A 99 -1.52 -12.90 8.24
N PHE A 100 -2.10 -11.86 7.63
CA PHE A 100 -2.74 -11.91 6.33
C PHE A 100 -1.76 -11.85 5.16
N ASP A 101 -0.50 -11.47 5.39
CA ASP A 101 0.47 -11.32 4.32
C ASP A 101 0.79 -12.67 3.65
N SER A 102 0.78 -12.66 2.33
CA SER A 102 1.14 -13.82 1.50
C SER A 102 2.63 -14.16 1.58
N SER A 103 3.51 -13.17 1.82
CA SER A 103 4.94 -13.35 1.97
C SER A 103 5.54 -12.43 3.04
N PRO A 104 5.66 -12.89 4.31
CA PRO A 104 6.19 -12.06 5.39
C PRO A 104 7.65 -11.63 5.16
N GLU A 105 8.47 -12.46 4.50
CA GLU A 105 9.86 -12.11 4.19
C GLU A 105 9.96 -10.96 3.18
N LYS A 106 9.11 -10.96 2.14
CA LYS A 106 9.01 -9.84 1.21
C LYS A 106 8.48 -8.59 1.91
N THR A 107 7.47 -8.72 2.76
CA THR A 107 6.98 -7.60 3.58
C THR A 107 8.11 -7.00 4.41
N LEU A 108 8.93 -7.83 5.07
CA LEU A 108 10.05 -7.36 5.89
C LEU A 108 11.08 -6.55 5.08
N GLU A 109 11.45 -7.04 3.90
CA GLU A 109 12.38 -6.38 2.97
C GLU A 109 11.82 -5.01 2.55
N GLN A 110 10.58 -5.00 2.06
CA GLN A 110 9.95 -3.80 1.49
C GLN A 110 9.67 -2.75 2.56
N LYS A 111 9.21 -3.16 3.74
CA LYS A 111 9.05 -2.26 4.89
C LYS A 111 10.36 -1.62 5.31
N ARG A 112 11.47 -2.36 5.29
CA ARG A 112 12.79 -1.83 5.69
C ARG A 112 13.20 -0.67 4.80
N ASP A 113 13.12 -0.88 3.50
CA ASP A 113 13.55 0.12 2.52
C ASP A 113 12.60 1.32 2.52
N LEU A 114 11.29 1.06 2.53
CA LEU A 114 10.25 2.08 2.57
C LEU A 114 10.38 2.97 3.82
N LEU A 115 10.45 2.38 5.01
CA LEU A 115 10.48 3.14 6.26
C LEU A 115 11.80 3.92 6.41
N SER A 116 12.91 3.35 5.93
CA SER A 116 14.20 4.07 5.89
C SER A 116 14.14 5.29 4.98
N GLU A 117 13.52 5.16 3.81
CA GLU A 117 13.35 6.29 2.88
C GLU A 117 12.34 7.31 3.42
N ALA A 118 11.25 6.87 4.03
CA ALA A 118 10.25 7.74 4.64
C ALA A 118 10.82 8.59 5.76
N GLU A 119 11.63 8.00 6.64
CA GLU A 119 12.35 8.72 7.69
C GLU A 119 13.34 9.73 7.10
N ARG A 120 14.16 9.30 6.13
CA ARG A 120 15.20 10.14 5.53
C ARG A 120 14.64 11.33 4.75
N LYS A 121 13.53 11.13 4.05
CA LYS A 121 12.93 12.13 3.14
C LYS A 121 11.72 12.85 3.75
N GLY A 122 11.33 12.51 4.98
CA GLY A 122 10.21 13.14 5.69
C GLY A 122 8.86 12.91 5.02
N TRP A 123 8.52 11.65 4.72
CA TRP A 123 7.22 11.32 4.12
C TRP A 123 6.10 11.39 5.17
N LEU A 124 4.95 11.93 4.79
CA LEU A 124 3.72 11.75 5.55
C LEU A 124 3.18 10.35 5.25
N LEU A 125 3.25 9.47 6.25
CA LEU A 125 2.70 8.12 6.19
C LEU A 125 1.20 8.17 6.48
N VAL A 126 0.39 7.55 5.62
CA VAL A 126 -1.05 7.36 5.82
C VAL A 126 -1.35 5.87 5.87
N PHE A 127 -1.98 5.42 6.97
CA PHE A 127 -2.22 4.02 7.28
C PHE A 127 -3.62 3.59 6.82
N SER A 128 -3.74 2.46 6.12
CA SER A 128 -5.04 1.93 5.64
C SER A 128 -5.98 1.53 6.78
N HIS A 129 -5.41 1.04 7.89
CA HIS A 129 -6.12 0.55 9.07
C HIS A 129 -5.78 1.34 10.35
N GLY A 130 -5.24 2.56 10.21
CA GLY A 130 -5.03 3.45 11.36
C GLY A 130 -6.36 3.92 11.96
N HIS A 131 -6.63 3.56 13.22
CA HIS A 131 -7.84 4.02 13.92
C HIS A 131 -7.57 5.29 14.73
N ASP A 132 -6.76 5.17 15.79
CA ASP A 132 -6.43 6.29 16.68
C ASP A 132 -5.41 7.24 16.05
N VAL A 133 -4.45 6.67 15.30
CA VAL A 133 -3.46 7.42 14.54
C VAL A 133 -3.56 7.00 13.08
N LYS A 134 -4.07 7.93 12.25
CA LYS A 134 -4.32 7.71 10.82
C LYS A 134 -3.13 8.10 9.94
N ALA A 135 -2.33 9.07 10.40
CA ALA A 135 -1.15 9.51 9.69
C ALA A 135 -0.08 10.06 10.63
N GLY A 136 1.15 10.11 10.14
CA GLY A 136 2.27 10.71 10.87
C GLY A 136 3.58 10.70 10.09
N TYR A 137 4.57 11.39 10.65
CA TYR A 137 5.93 11.42 10.13
C TYR A 137 6.81 10.48 10.95
N LEU A 138 7.64 9.70 10.28
CA LEU A 138 8.65 8.89 10.95
C LEU A 138 9.90 9.75 11.22
N GLU A 139 10.29 9.83 12.49
CA GLU A 139 11.43 10.62 12.96
C GLU A 139 12.37 9.74 13.78
N ARG A 140 13.67 10.08 13.77
CA ARG A 140 14.66 9.40 14.62
C ARG A 140 14.82 10.11 15.95
N ARG A 141 14.67 9.38 17.06
CA ARG A 141 15.02 9.84 18.42
C ARG A 141 16.04 8.89 19.03
N GLY A 142 17.33 9.22 18.84
CA GLY A 142 18.43 8.33 19.23
C GLY A 142 18.51 7.11 18.31
N GLU A 143 18.55 5.91 18.88
CA GLU A 143 18.54 4.65 18.12
C GLU A 143 17.13 4.16 17.74
N MET A 144 16.08 4.80 18.29
CA MET A 144 14.70 4.39 18.06
C MET A 144 13.98 5.29 17.07
N GLY A 145 13.23 4.68 16.15
CA GLY A 145 12.24 5.37 15.35
C GLY A 145 11.03 5.77 16.19
N TYR A 146 10.51 6.97 15.96
CA TYR A 146 9.33 7.54 16.62
C TYR A 146 8.37 8.06 15.56
N LEU A 147 7.10 7.67 15.64
CA LEU A 147 6.05 8.24 14.82
C LEU A 147 5.54 9.53 15.48
N ARG A 148 5.66 10.66 14.80
CA ARG A 148 4.97 11.91 15.17
C ARG A 148 3.61 11.95 14.47
N PRO A 149 2.48 11.77 15.20
CA PRO A 149 1.15 11.78 14.61
C PRO A 149 0.79 13.15 14.01
N VAL A 150 -0.14 13.14 13.05
CA VAL A 150 -0.78 14.33 12.49
C VAL A 150 -2.29 14.10 12.51
N ASP A 151 -3.04 15.13 12.89
CA ASP A 151 -4.51 15.12 12.83
C ASP A 151 -4.97 15.35 11.38
N LEU A 152 -5.80 14.44 10.87
CA LEU A 152 -6.45 14.50 9.56
C LEU A 152 -7.96 14.66 9.70
#